data_AF-A0A528TRG0-F1
#
_entry.id   AF-A0A528TRG0-F1
#
_cell.length_a   1.000
_cell.length_b   1.000
_cell.length_c   1.000
_cell.angle_alpha   90.00
_cell.angle_beta   90.00
_cell.angle_gamma   90.00
#
_symmetry.space_group_name_H-M   'P 1'
#
loop_
_entity.id
_entity.type
_entity.pdbx_description
1 polymer ?
#
loop_
_entity_poly.entity_id
_entity_poly.type
_entity_poly.pdbx_seq_one_letter_code
_entity_poly.pdbx_strand_id
1 'polypeptide(L)'
;MFSFIARRIGTILLTMLCLTLVVFFLVNLEPNLKKLAISQTEMHTSAEQLESWLVNHGYRQNFFARYGQWLGVLPKQPITDPATGKVTQRFSFCN
;
A
#
# COMPACT_ATOMS: atom_id res chain seq x y z
N MET A 1 -10.59 34.13 17.82
CA MET A 1 -11.46 33.01 17.41
C MET A 1 -10.82 32.13 16.34
N PHE A 2 -10.31 32.68 15.22
CA PHE A 2 -9.65 31.90 14.15
C PHE A 2 -8.48 31.02 14.63
N SER A 3 -7.57 31.55 15.44
CA SER A 3 -6.43 30.78 16.00
C SER A 3 -6.89 29.58 16.85
N PHE A 4 -7.98 29.73 17.62
CA PHE A 4 -8.56 28.64 18.41
C PHE A 4 -9.10 27.51 17.51
N ILE A 5 -9.80 27.88 16.44
CA ILE A 5 -10.35 26.94 15.47
C ILE A 5 -9.23 26.23 14.70
N ALA A 6 -8.23 26.97 14.23
CA ALA A 6 -7.06 26.42 13.53
C ALA A 6 -6.29 25.42 14.42
N ARG A 7 -6.07 25.76 15.70
CA ARG A 7 -5.39 24.87 16.65
C ARG A 7 -6.17 23.57 16.87
N ARG A 8 -7.50 23.66 17.02
CA ARG A 8 -8.37 22.49 17.23
C ARG A 8 -8.39 21.58 16.00
N ILE A 9 -8.60 22.15 14.81
CA ILE A 9 -8.57 21.39 13.55
C ILE A 9 -7.19 20.76 13.34
N GLY A 10 -6.12 21.51 13.59
CA GLY A 10 -4.76 20.99 13.48
C GLY A 10 -4.51 19.80 14.40
N THR A 11 -4.92 19.88 15.67
CA THR A 11 -4.79 18.75 16.60
C THR A 11 -5.62 17.53 16.15
N ILE A 12 -6.86 17.73 15.68
CA ILE A 12 -7.72 16.64 15.20
C ILE A 12 -7.10 15.96 13.97
N LEU A 13 -6.63 16.74 12.99
CA LEU A 13 -6.00 16.18 11.79
C LEU A 13 -4.71 15.45 12.11
N LEU A 14 -3.90 15.97 13.04
CA LEU A 14 -2.66 15.32 13.47
C LEU A 14 -2.93 13.99 14.17
N THR A 15 -3.90 13.96 15.10
CA THR A 15 -4.24 12.70 15.79
C THR A 15 -4.82 11.68 14.83
N MET A 16 -5.69 12.09 13.91
CA MET A 16 -6.20 11.22 12.86
C MET A 16 -5.06 10.66 12.00
N LEU A 17 -4.14 11.50 11.53
CA LEU A 17 -3.00 11.08 10.72
C LEU A 17 -2.07 10.09 11.46
N CYS A 18 -1.84 10.32 12.76
CA CYS A 18 -1.06 9.39 13.58
C CYS A 18 -1.76 8.04 13.71
N LEU A 19 -3.08 8.03 13.98
CA LEU A 19 -3.85 6.79 14.12
C LEU A 19 -3.91 6.02 12.79
N THR A 20 -4.11 6.70 11.66
CA THR A 20 -4.10 6.05 10.34
C THR A 20 -2.74 5.44 10.03
N LEU A 21 -1.63 6.09 10.39
CA LEU A 21 -0.29 5.55 10.20
C LEU A 21 -0.08 4.28 11.04
N VAL A 22 -0.48 4.29 12.31
CA VAL A 22 -0.36 3.11 13.21
C VAL A 22 -1.18 1.95 12.68
N VAL A 23 -2.45 2.18 12.33
CA VAL A 23 -3.32 1.12 11.78
C VAL A 23 -2.75 0.60 10.46
N PHE A 24 -2.31 1.50 9.58
CA PHE A 24 -1.71 1.11 8.31
C PHE A 24 -0.46 0.25 8.53
N PHE A 25 0.39 0.61 9.48
CA PHE A 25 1.57 -0.20 9.85
C PHE A 25 1.16 -1.60 10.31
N LEU A 26 0.22 -1.72 11.25
CA LEU A 26 -0.23 -3.01 11.80
C LEU A 26 -0.84 -3.92 10.72
N VAL A 27 -1.64 -3.37 9.82
CA VAL A 27 -2.27 -4.13 8.73
C VAL A 27 -1.25 -4.59 7.69
N ASN A 28 -0.18 -3.82 7.47
CA ASN A 28 0.83 -4.08 6.45
C ASN A 28 2.09 -4.76 6.98
N LEU A 29 2.03 -5.40 8.16
CA LEU A 29 3.10 -6.25 8.67
C LEU A 29 3.35 -7.46 7.75
N GLU A 30 4.60 -7.91 7.68
CA GLU A 30 5.05 -9.06 6.90
C GLU A 30 4.14 -10.30 6.97
N PRO A 31 3.75 -10.81 8.17
CA PRO A 31 2.86 -11.96 8.26
C PRO A 31 1.47 -11.73 7.63
N ASN A 32 0.96 -10.50 7.68
CA ASN A 32 -0.34 -10.16 7.10
C ASN A 32 -0.24 -10.07 5.56
N LEU A 33 0.86 -9.53 5.05
CA LEU A 33 1.14 -9.50 3.62
C LEU A 33 1.32 -10.91 3.04
N LYS A 34 2.00 -11.79 3.77
CA LYS A 34 2.15 -13.20 3.38
C LYS A 34 0.79 -13.90 3.27
N LYS A 35 -0.09 -13.69 4.27
CA LYS A 35 -1.46 -14.22 4.25
C LYS A 35 -2.27 -13.67 3.08
N LEU A 36 -2.17 -12.37 2.81
CA LEU A 36 -2.82 -11.74 1.68
C LEU A 36 -2.36 -12.36 0.35
N ALA A 37 -1.05 -12.50 0.16
CA ALA A 37 -0.50 -13.07 -1.07
C ALA A 37 -1.00 -14.51 -1.26
N ILE A 38 -0.98 -15.34 -0.22
CA ILE A 38 -1.51 -16.73 -0.28
C ILE A 38 -3.00 -16.74 -0.66
N SER A 39 -3.80 -15.80 -0.16
CA SER A 39 -5.24 -15.73 -0.51
C SER A 39 -5.53 -15.29 -1.94
N GLN A 40 -4.58 -14.58 -2.57
CA GLN A 40 -4.72 -14.05 -3.93
C GLN A 40 -4.06 -14.96 -4.98
N THR A 41 -3.14 -15.83 -4.55
CA THR A 41 -2.49 -16.85 -5.38
C THR A 41 -3.13 -18.22 -5.17
N GLU A 42 -2.66 -19.23 -5.89
CA GLU A 42 -3.08 -20.63 -5.67
C GLU A 42 -2.53 -21.19 -4.35
N MET A 43 -3.20 -22.19 -3.79
CA MET A 43 -2.80 -22.83 -2.52
C MET A 43 -1.38 -23.44 -2.53
N HIS A 44 -0.84 -23.78 -3.69
CA HIS A 44 0.48 -24.43 -3.86
C HIS A 44 1.56 -23.49 -4.40
N THR A 45 1.44 -22.18 -4.17
CA THR A 45 2.43 -21.20 -4.63
C THR A 45 3.73 -21.29 -3.82
N SER A 46 4.88 -21.34 -4.50
CA SER A 46 6.20 -21.38 -3.83
C SER A 46 6.51 -20.04 -3.13
N ALA A 47 7.45 -20.05 -2.17
CA ALA A 47 7.83 -18.82 -1.46
C ALA A 47 8.39 -17.75 -2.41
N GLU A 48 9.10 -18.15 -3.46
CA GLU A 48 9.67 -17.25 -4.48
C GLU A 48 8.57 -16.60 -5.32
N GLN A 49 7.55 -17.37 -5.70
CA GLN A 49 6.40 -16.84 -6.43
C GLN A 49 5.59 -15.87 -5.56
N LEU A 50 5.48 -16.14 -4.26
CA LEU A 50 4.82 -15.25 -3.31
C LEU A 50 5.54 -13.92 -3.17
N GLU A 51 6.87 -13.95 -3.06
CA GLU A 51 7.71 -12.76 -3.03
C GLU A 51 7.60 -11.96 -4.34
N SER A 52 7.66 -12.63 -5.48
CA SER A 52 7.45 -12.00 -6.78
C SER A 52 6.08 -11.31 -6.85
N TRP A 53 5.02 -11.97 -6.37
CA TRP A 53 3.69 -11.36 -6.29
C TRP A 53 3.68 -10.10 -5.42
N LEU A 54 4.31 -10.13 -4.24
CA LEU A 54 4.41 -8.98 -3.34
C LEU A 54 5.20 -7.81 -3.96
N VAL A 55 6.27 -8.09 -4.69
CA VAL A 55 7.05 -7.08 -5.43
C VAL A 55 6.18 -6.45 -6.53
N ASN A 56 5.54 -7.28 -7.36
CA ASN A 56 4.73 -6.82 -8.48
C ASN A 56 3.56 -5.94 -8.02
N HIS A 57 2.92 -6.31 -6.90
CA HIS A 57 1.83 -5.54 -6.31
C HIS A 57 2.30 -4.39 -5.40
N GLY A 58 3.61 -4.17 -5.27
CA GLY A 58 4.19 -2.99 -4.61
C GLY A 58 4.22 -3.05 -3.10
N TYR A 59 4.01 -4.22 -2.52
CA TYR A 59 4.15 -4.44 -1.09
C TYR A 59 5.61 -4.35 -0.61
N ARG A 60 6.57 -4.47 -1.52
CA ARG A 60 8.01 -4.25 -1.27
C ARG A 60 8.49 -2.82 -1.49
N GLN A 61 7.60 -1.89 -1.84
CA GLN A 61 7.96 -0.47 -1.95
C GLN A 61 8.18 0.16 -0.57
N ASN A 62 8.89 1.30 -0.53
CA ASN A 62 9.08 2.09 0.69
C ASN A 62 7.73 2.31 1.41
N PHE A 63 7.72 2.06 2.72
CA PHE A 63 6.53 2.20 3.57
C PHE A 63 5.82 3.54 3.38
N PHE A 64 6.58 4.65 3.36
CA PHE A 64 6.00 5.99 3.18
C PHE A 64 5.39 6.18 1.79
N ALA A 65 5.97 5.58 0.75
CA ALA A 65 5.42 5.63 -0.59
C ALA A 65 4.08 4.89 -0.65
N ARG A 66 4.00 3.68 -0.06
CA ARG A 66 2.77 2.90 0.05
C ARG A 66 1.69 3.63 0.84
N TYR A 67 2.07 4.24 1.97
CA TYR A 67 1.15 5.03 2.78
C TYR A 67 0.61 6.25 2.01
N GLY A 68 1.46 6.99 1.32
CA GLY A 68 1.03 8.13 0.50
C GLY A 68 0.16 7.73 -0.70
N GLN A 69 0.43 6.59 -1.33
CA GLN A 69 -0.40 6.03 -2.40
C GLN A 69 -1.77 5.57 -1.92
N TRP A 70 -1.84 5.03 -0.69
CA TRP A 70 -3.08 4.64 -0.02
C TRP A 70 -3.90 5.86 0.38
N LEU A 71 -3.26 6.88 0.96
CA LEU A 71 -3.89 8.15 1.35
C LEU A 71 -4.34 8.98 0.13
N GLY A 72 -3.84 8.68 -1.07
CA GLY A 72 -4.17 9.38 -2.30
C GLY A 72 -3.32 10.62 -2.58
N VAL A 73 -2.24 10.82 -1.83
CA VAL A 73 -1.32 11.95 -1.97
C VAL A 73 -0.22 11.66 -3.01
N LEU A 74 0.11 10.38 -3.23
CA LEU A 74 1.10 9.95 -4.22
C LEU A 74 0.43 9.16 -5.36
N PRO A 75 0.92 9.29 -6.62
CA PRO A 75 0.44 8.48 -7.73
C PRO A 75 0.83 7.01 -7.52
N LYS A 76 -0.08 6.11 -7.90
CA LYS A 76 0.18 4.66 -7.92
C LYS A 76 1.02 4.31 -9.13
N GLN A 77 2.13 3.60 -8.92
CA GLN A 77 2.99 3.16 -10.01
C GLN A 77 2.42 1.89 -10.67
N PRO A 78 2.38 1.84 -12.02
CA PRO A 78 1.98 0.63 -12.73
C PRO A 78 3.08 -0.44 -12.67
N ILE A 79 2.73 -1.68 -13.02
CA ILE A 79 3.70 -2.75 -13.16
C ILE A 79 4.40 -2.55 -14.50
N THR A 80 5.73 -2.57 -14.50
CA THR A 80 6.52 -2.51 -15.73
C THR A 80 7.27 -3.81 -15.85
N ASP A 81 7.04 -4.53 -16.95
CA ASP A 81 7.79 -5.75 -17.24
C ASP A 81 9.24 -5.39 -17.61
N PRO A 82 10.25 -5.91 -16.89
CA PRO A 82 11.65 -5.58 -17.15
C PRO A 82 12.15 -6.08 -18.52
N ALA A 83 11.52 -7.11 -19.10
CA ALA A 83 11.95 -7.68 -20.38
C ALA A 83 11.33 -6.95 -21.58
N THR A 84 10.07 -6.53 -21.47
CA THR A 84 9.31 -5.94 -22.60
C THR A 84 9.10 -4.43 -22.48
N GLY A 85 9.35 -3.84 -21.31
CA GLY A 85 9.02 -2.45 -21.00
C GLY A 85 7.51 -2.17 -21.02
N LYS A 86 6.67 -3.21 -21.14
CA LYS A 86 5.22 -3.06 -21.22
C LYS A 86 4.68 -2.67 -19.85
N VAL A 87 3.90 -1.59 -19.85
CA VAL A 87 3.22 -1.08 -18.67
C VAL A 87 1.87 -1.78 -18.54
N THR A 88 1.65 -2.46 -17.43
CA THR A 88 0.37 -3.10 -17.10
C THR A 88 -0.21 -2.50 -15.82
N GLN A 89 -1.54 -2.46 -15.76
CA GLN A 89 -2.24 -2.01 -14.56
C GLN A 89 -1.98 -3.00 -13.43
N ARG A 90 -1.66 -2.49 -12.23
CA ARG A 90 -1.40 -3.33 -11.06
C ARG A 90 -2.65 -4.08 -10.59
N PHE A 91 -3.82 -3.51 -10.83
CA PHE A 91 -5.11 -4.14 -10.59
C PHE A 91 -5.91 -4.03 -11.90
N SER A 92 -6.25 -5.15 -12.51
CA SER A 92 -7.20 -5.15 -13.61
C SER A 92 -8.60 -4.96 -13.02
N PHE A 93 -9.33 -3.96 -13.51
CA PHE A 93 -10.78 -4.00 -13.37
C PHE A 93 -11.32 -5.09 -14.30
N CYS A 94 -12.45 -5.71 -13.94
CA CYS A 94 -13.06 -6.74 -14.77
C CYS A 94 -13.19 -6.24 -16.23
N ASN A 95 -12.79 -7.09 -17.19
CA ASN A 95 -13.14 -6.90 -18.59
C ASN A 95 -14.61 -7.23 -18.81
#